data_AF-A0A2U2JAQ4-F1
#
_entry.id   AF-A0A2U2JAQ4-F1
#
_cell.length_a   1.000
_cell.length_b   1.000
_cell.length_c   1.000
_cell.angle_alpha   90.00
_cell.angle_beta   90.00
_cell.angle_gamma   90.00
#
_symmetry.space_group_name_H-M   'P 1'
#
loop_
_entity.id
_entity.type
_entity.pdbx_description
1 polymer ?
#
loop_
_entity_poly.entity_id
_entity_poly.type
_entity_poly.pdbx_seq_one_letter_code
_entity_poly.pdbx_strand_id
1 'polypeptide(L)'
;MLSKQLINVTSVLQKGALLYMFAFSFLNILAQEEPNQLKKYSHSQFFELLTSTQEDAVFSLKNAFIYIDEDQDSEFYYELKNGLFSFSNKDTITIKSKIELENVHFEHIFEDYGFALHHLKFEKPVVIENTASIVFSNCVFKQGVYIDVNKPLDPYITYFENTFENYGNDIAINESIIKKEFIIDVGTIEVFSPIFTTISNSILHINANAESNFYINNIRAFDFLNNTCKGESFINFSVDESWRSQILFNDFGEVNVVLYQAGISSSSVNMISDNIFRKTLVLEVENFNKTDVYNWKDWEGKMISYQGYASYVTHLHRDKEFQSFSTQELFNNDSIIQKYIHNGGYELENAFKYEKRLTGSFYDFYKSQYDTDFANKTYVRLKDLETKRYEYLHEQNPSFKTFFTWKINNFLKVFSAYGTDPSKSIIISIYVILVFAFIYLFFPNSWDTINKNRLMKRIRFYTRYFRNNEGMKEIYSEENKEELMSFSEFKEYMNQSKKETPSYFLWLAKPIYYFSATNYKIISKVFDKIDILKGRWVDLPQKRKIIASILMGFWMFFILFIDLVIKFLNALTLSINTFTTLGFGEIPTKGIPRYLCVIQGFIGWFMLSIFSVALISQLLN
;
A
#
# COMPACT_ATOMS: atom_id res chain seq x y z
N MET A 1 -12.96 -67.64 24.92
CA MET A 1 -14.39 -67.53 25.34
C MET A 1 -14.65 -66.40 26.33
N LEU A 2 -13.62 -65.71 26.86
CA LEU A 2 -13.77 -64.53 27.75
C LEU A 2 -13.85 -63.16 27.03
N SER A 3 -13.66 -63.08 25.70
CA SER A 3 -13.72 -61.80 24.96
C SER A 3 -15.10 -61.42 24.44
N LYS A 4 -16.07 -62.35 24.39
CA LYS A 4 -17.42 -62.08 23.87
C LYS A 4 -18.43 -61.62 24.93
N GLN A 5 -18.17 -61.84 26.22
CA GLN A 5 -19.06 -61.37 27.30
C GLN A 5 -18.79 -59.92 27.73
N LEU A 6 -17.56 -59.40 27.60
CA LEU A 6 -17.28 -57.99 27.90
C LEU A 6 -17.86 -57.01 26.86
N ILE A 7 -18.04 -57.44 25.61
CA ILE A 7 -18.56 -56.59 24.52
C ILE A 7 -20.08 -56.36 24.64
N ASN A 8 -20.81 -57.28 25.29
CA ASN A 8 -22.25 -57.13 25.49
C ASN A 8 -22.64 -56.32 26.73
N VAL A 9 -21.75 -56.17 27.72
CA VAL A 9 -22.03 -55.35 28.92
C VAL A 9 -21.76 -53.87 28.64
N THR A 10 -20.79 -53.55 27.79
CA THR A 10 -20.48 -52.16 27.38
C THR A 10 -21.52 -51.55 26.44
N SER A 11 -22.16 -52.35 25.57
CA SER A 11 -23.18 -51.84 24.63
C SER A 11 -24.52 -51.51 25.28
N VAL A 12 -24.88 -52.19 26.38
CA VAL A 12 -26.11 -51.92 27.14
C VAL A 12 -25.92 -50.71 28.08
N LEU A 13 -24.73 -50.55 28.68
CA LEU A 13 -24.38 -49.37 29.47
C LEU A 13 -24.25 -48.09 28.61
N GLN A 14 -23.74 -48.20 27.37
CA GLN A 14 -23.70 -47.07 26.43
C GLN A 14 -25.09 -46.65 25.94
N LYS A 15 -26.03 -47.58 25.73
CA LYS A 15 -27.41 -47.24 25.34
C LYS A 15 -28.24 -46.66 26.49
N GLY A 16 -27.99 -47.08 27.72
CA GLY A 16 -28.57 -46.46 28.92
C GLY A 16 -28.03 -45.05 29.19
N ALA A 17 -26.71 -44.85 29.06
CA ALA A 17 -26.07 -43.55 29.24
C ALA A 17 -26.44 -42.55 28.13
N LEU A 18 -26.64 -43.00 26.88
CA LEU A 18 -27.11 -42.11 25.79
C LEU A 18 -28.55 -41.63 26.02
N LEU A 19 -29.43 -42.48 26.60
CA LEU A 19 -30.81 -42.09 26.89
C LEU A 19 -30.90 -41.13 28.08
N TYR A 20 -30.02 -41.27 29.08
CA TYR A 20 -29.91 -40.33 30.20
C TYR A 20 -29.21 -39.01 29.79
N MET A 21 -28.24 -39.04 28.87
CA MET A 21 -27.65 -37.83 28.29
C MET A 21 -28.62 -37.09 27.36
N PHE A 22 -29.43 -37.80 26.57
CA PHE A 22 -30.50 -37.17 25.78
C PHE A 22 -31.63 -36.62 26.66
N ALA A 23 -31.93 -37.24 27.80
CA ALA A 23 -32.91 -36.71 28.75
C ALA A 23 -32.39 -35.46 29.48
N PHE A 24 -31.09 -35.38 29.79
CA PHE A 24 -30.49 -34.20 30.45
C PHE A 24 -30.16 -33.05 29.48
N SER A 25 -29.92 -33.32 28.18
CA SER A 25 -29.76 -32.26 27.19
C SER A 25 -31.09 -31.62 26.78
N PHE A 26 -32.23 -32.30 26.98
CA PHE A 26 -33.56 -31.70 26.82
C PHE A 26 -34.06 -30.93 28.06
N LEU A 27 -33.45 -31.14 29.24
CA LEU A 27 -33.88 -30.49 30.49
C LEU A 27 -33.22 -29.13 30.77
N ASN A 28 -32.14 -28.77 30.08
CA ASN A 28 -31.57 -27.40 30.13
C ASN A 28 -32.07 -26.49 28.99
N ILE A 29 -32.92 -27.00 28.09
CA ILE A 29 -33.67 -26.20 27.10
C ILE A 29 -34.97 -25.63 27.72
N LEU A 30 -35.25 -25.96 28.98
CA LEU A 30 -36.27 -25.33 29.83
C LEU A 30 -35.55 -24.41 30.83
N ALA A 31 -35.78 -23.11 30.94
CA ALA A 31 -36.71 -22.22 30.26
C ALA A 31 -36.12 -20.80 30.35
N GLN A 32 -35.74 -20.21 29.21
CA GLN A 32 -35.65 -18.76 29.14
C GLN A 32 -37.09 -18.25 29.27
N GLU A 33 -37.35 -17.30 30.18
CA GLU A 33 -38.70 -16.77 30.33
C GLU A 33 -39.12 -16.16 29.00
N GLU A 34 -40.33 -16.50 28.54
CA GLU A 34 -40.86 -15.96 27.29
C GLU A 34 -40.80 -14.42 27.33
N PRO A 35 -40.63 -13.72 26.19
CA PRO A 35 -40.46 -12.26 26.18
C PRO A 35 -41.57 -11.49 26.92
N ASN A 36 -42.79 -12.03 26.93
CA ASN A 36 -43.95 -11.46 27.62
C ASN A 36 -44.00 -11.74 29.14
N GLN A 37 -43.11 -12.57 29.66
CA GLN A 37 -42.99 -12.94 31.07
C GLN A 37 -41.88 -12.16 31.79
N LEU A 38 -41.01 -11.46 31.05
CA LEU A 38 -39.91 -10.71 31.65
C LEU A 38 -40.40 -9.63 32.62
N LYS A 39 -39.63 -9.44 33.71
CA LYS A 39 -39.89 -8.37 34.67
C LYS A 39 -39.61 -7.02 34.02
N LYS A 40 -40.53 -6.06 34.19
CA LYS A 40 -40.39 -4.72 33.62
C LYS A 40 -39.90 -3.74 34.68
N TYR A 41 -38.91 -2.92 34.31
CA TYR A 41 -38.43 -1.80 35.11
C TYR A 41 -38.25 -0.58 34.19
N SER A 42 -38.50 0.63 34.69
CA SER A 42 -38.06 1.84 33.97
C SER A 42 -36.53 1.97 34.03
N HIS A 43 -35.93 2.82 33.20
CA HIS A 43 -34.48 3.08 33.30
C HIS A 43 -34.12 3.62 34.68
N SER A 44 -34.92 4.55 35.23
CA SER A 44 -34.72 5.10 36.57
C SER A 44 -34.75 4.02 37.66
N GLN A 45 -35.70 3.08 37.59
CA GLN A 45 -35.77 1.95 38.53
C GLN A 45 -34.56 1.03 38.40
N PHE A 46 -34.13 0.73 37.16
CA PHE A 46 -32.92 -0.04 36.93
C PHE A 46 -31.69 0.63 37.54
N PHE A 47 -31.53 1.94 37.36
CA PHE A 47 -30.42 2.71 37.93
C PHE A 47 -30.49 2.79 39.46
N GLU A 48 -31.67 2.89 40.05
CA GLU A 48 -31.85 2.84 41.50
C GLU A 48 -31.40 1.46 42.06
N LEU A 49 -31.79 0.37 41.41
CA LEU A 49 -31.33 -0.99 41.76
C LEU A 49 -29.81 -1.14 41.61
N LEU A 50 -29.26 -0.62 40.51
CA LEU A 50 -27.83 -0.65 40.21
C LEU A 50 -27.00 0.10 41.26
N THR A 51 -27.44 1.30 41.65
CA THR A 51 -26.72 2.20 42.56
C THR A 51 -26.96 1.92 44.04
N SER A 52 -28.08 1.30 44.40
CA SER A 52 -28.37 0.86 45.78
C SER A 52 -27.60 -0.40 46.20
N THR A 53 -26.94 -1.08 45.26
CA THR A 53 -26.13 -2.26 45.54
C THR A 53 -24.89 -1.88 46.36
N GLN A 54 -24.61 -2.66 47.41
CA GLN A 54 -23.47 -2.42 48.31
C GLN A 54 -22.13 -2.43 47.57
N GLU A 55 -21.17 -1.65 48.08
CA GLU A 55 -19.79 -1.65 47.56
C GLU A 55 -19.20 -3.07 47.61
N ASP A 56 -18.49 -3.46 46.55
CA ASP A 56 -17.89 -4.78 46.36
C ASP A 56 -18.87 -5.99 46.28
N ALA A 57 -20.19 -5.76 46.29
CA ALA A 57 -21.18 -6.80 46.02
C ALA A 57 -21.33 -7.09 44.50
N VAL A 58 -22.04 -8.16 44.17
CA VAL A 58 -22.46 -8.49 42.80
C VAL A 58 -23.89 -8.01 42.60
N PHE A 59 -24.10 -7.09 41.68
CA PHE A 59 -25.44 -6.75 41.17
C PHE A 59 -25.80 -7.75 40.08
N SER A 60 -26.83 -8.56 40.32
CA SER A 60 -27.32 -9.54 39.35
C SER A 60 -28.78 -9.27 39.01
N LEU A 61 -29.08 -9.14 37.71
CA LEU A 61 -30.44 -9.04 37.19
C LEU A 61 -30.63 -10.05 36.08
N LYS A 62 -31.76 -10.78 36.15
CA LYS A 62 -32.11 -11.81 35.17
C LYS A 62 -33.53 -11.64 34.66
N ASN A 63 -33.74 -11.98 33.39
CA ASN A 63 -35.06 -12.03 32.75
C ASN A 63 -35.84 -10.71 32.94
N ALA A 64 -35.29 -9.62 32.40
CA ALA A 64 -35.87 -8.29 32.57
C ALA A 64 -35.91 -7.50 31.26
N PHE A 65 -36.94 -6.67 31.12
CA PHE A 65 -37.06 -5.67 30.07
C PHE A 65 -37.04 -4.28 30.71
N ILE A 66 -36.08 -3.45 30.31
CA ILE A 66 -35.93 -2.09 30.79
C ILE A 66 -36.58 -1.16 29.77
N TYR A 67 -37.74 -0.60 30.13
CA TYR A 67 -38.55 0.24 29.25
C TYR A 67 -38.30 1.73 29.54
N ILE A 68 -38.68 2.59 28.60
CA ILE A 68 -38.61 4.04 28.75
C ILE A 68 -39.89 4.56 29.43
N ASP A 69 -39.72 5.20 30.59
CA ASP A 69 -40.75 6.01 31.24
C ASP A 69 -40.45 7.50 31.02
N GLU A 70 -41.15 8.14 30.08
CA GLU A 70 -40.90 9.52 29.63
C GLU A 70 -40.93 10.55 30.77
N ASP A 71 -41.73 10.30 31.82
CA ASP A 71 -41.86 11.22 32.95
C ASP A 71 -40.67 11.13 33.91
N GLN A 72 -39.97 9.99 33.94
CA GLN A 72 -38.92 9.71 34.94
C GLN A 72 -37.52 9.64 34.33
N ASP A 73 -37.39 9.20 33.09
CA ASP A 73 -36.10 8.77 32.54
C ASP A 73 -35.35 9.87 31.77
N SER A 74 -35.78 11.13 31.92
CA SER A 74 -35.25 12.24 31.12
C SER A 74 -33.76 12.56 31.31
N GLU A 75 -33.17 12.07 32.40
CA GLU A 75 -31.73 12.20 32.65
C GLU A 75 -30.87 11.30 31.76
N PHE A 76 -31.46 10.27 31.12
CA PHE A 76 -30.76 9.29 30.29
C PHE A 76 -30.77 9.62 28.78
N TYR A 77 -31.44 10.72 28.40
CA TYR A 77 -31.55 11.18 27.02
C TYR A 77 -30.22 11.68 26.45
N TYR A 78 -29.99 11.40 25.17
CA TYR A 78 -28.99 12.09 24.36
C TYR A 78 -29.55 12.59 23.03
N GLU A 79 -28.98 13.69 22.55
CA GLU A 79 -29.17 14.21 21.19
C GLU A 79 -27.94 13.90 20.34
N LEU A 80 -28.14 13.59 19.06
CA LEU A 80 -27.06 13.51 18.08
C LEU A 80 -26.72 14.90 17.53
N LYS A 81 -25.56 15.45 17.91
CA LYS A 81 -25.06 16.75 17.42
C LYS A 81 -23.71 16.58 16.72
N ASN A 82 -23.66 16.86 15.42
CA ASN A 82 -22.45 16.72 14.59
C ASN A 82 -21.81 15.31 14.67
N GLY A 83 -22.62 14.26 14.82
CA GLY A 83 -22.14 12.88 14.95
C GLY A 83 -21.60 12.49 16.34
N LEU A 84 -21.77 13.34 17.36
CA LEU A 84 -21.45 13.05 18.75
C LEU A 84 -22.72 13.08 19.62
N PHE A 85 -22.73 12.30 20.68
CA PHE A 85 -23.84 12.25 21.62
C PHE A 85 -23.75 13.41 22.63
N SER A 86 -24.84 14.17 22.73
CA SER A 86 -25.00 15.30 23.63
C SER A 86 -26.02 14.97 24.70
N PHE A 87 -25.56 14.62 25.89
CA PHE A 87 -26.39 14.27 27.04
C PHE A 87 -26.89 15.48 27.83
N SER A 88 -28.10 15.38 28.38
CA SER A 88 -28.68 16.35 29.31
C SER A 88 -27.90 16.38 30.63
N ASN A 89 -27.51 15.21 31.13
CA ASN A 89 -26.69 15.02 32.33
C ASN A 89 -25.28 14.50 31.95
N LYS A 90 -24.24 15.04 32.60
CA LYS A 90 -22.84 14.65 32.38
C LYS A 90 -22.13 14.24 33.67
N ASP A 91 -22.86 14.16 34.78
CA ASP A 91 -22.32 13.71 36.05
C ASP A 91 -21.89 12.25 35.95
N THR A 92 -20.68 11.96 36.42
CA THR A 92 -20.13 10.61 36.37
C THR A 92 -20.54 9.82 37.61
N ILE A 93 -21.28 8.74 37.41
CA ILE A 93 -21.66 7.82 38.48
C ILE A 93 -20.63 6.68 38.57
N THR A 94 -20.06 6.47 39.75
CA THR A 94 -19.10 5.36 39.96
C THR A 94 -19.82 4.13 40.50
N ILE A 95 -19.77 3.05 39.72
CA ILE A 95 -20.33 1.74 40.07
C ILE A 95 -19.21 0.86 40.62
N LYS A 96 -19.29 0.57 41.93
CA LYS A 96 -18.28 -0.22 42.66
C LYS A 96 -18.58 -1.72 42.71
N SER A 97 -19.82 -2.11 42.43
CA SER A 97 -20.25 -3.51 42.35
C SER A 97 -19.81 -4.17 41.04
N LYS A 98 -19.69 -5.50 41.05
CA LYS A 98 -19.62 -6.30 39.81
C LYS A 98 -21.01 -6.36 39.20
N ILE A 99 -21.12 -6.22 37.89
CA ILE A 99 -22.42 -6.24 37.18
C ILE A 99 -22.56 -7.57 36.42
N GLU A 100 -23.69 -8.25 36.62
CA GLU A 100 -24.06 -9.48 35.92
C GLU A 100 -25.51 -9.36 35.42
N LEU A 101 -25.68 -9.19 34.11
CA LEU A 101 -26.99 -9.12 33.47
C LEU A 101 -27.18 -10.37 32.59
N GLU A 102 -28.25 -11.13 32.79
CA GLU A 102 -28.56 -12.29 31.98
C GLU A 102 -29.98 -12.18 31.41
N ASN A 103 -30.13 -12.21 30.09
CA ASN A 103 -31.42 -12.05 29.41
C ASN A 103 -32.13 -10.74 29.84
N VAL A 104 -31.37 -9.64 29.82
CA VAL A 104 -31.84 -8.29 30.12
C VAL A 104 -31.76 -7.45 28.85
N HIS A 105 -32.88 -6.83 28.47
CA HIS A 105 -33.02 -6.07 27.22
C HIS A 105 -33.45 -4.63 27.53
N PHE A 106 -33.03 -3.69 26.71
CA PHE A 106 -33.25 -2.25 26.93
C PHE A 106 -33.94 -1.61 25.73
N GLU A 107 -35.02 -0.90 26.00
CA GLU A 107 -35.62 0.08 25.09
C GLU A 107 -34.73 1.32 25.04
N HIS A 108 -34.42 1.84 23.85
CA HIS A 108 -33.42 2.90 23.74
C HIS A 108 -33.48 3.85 22.52
N ILE A 109 -34.45 3.68 21.63
CA ILE A 109 -34.68 4.59 20.49
C ILE A 109 -35.74 5.61 20.90
N PHE A 110 -35.59 6.91 20.64
CA PHE A 110 -36.63 7.88 21.03
C PHE A 110 -36.67 9.12 20.11
N GLU A 111 -37.48 9.10 19.04
CA GLU A 111 -37.62 10.21 18.07
C GLU A 111 -36.27 10.86 17.64
N ASP A 112 -36.04 12.14 17.97
CA ASP A 112 -34.82 12.91 17.68
C ASP A 112 -33.68 12.67 18.70
N TYR A 113 -33.92 11.80 19.68
CA TYR A 113 -33.06 11.48 20.82
C TYR A 113 -32.83 9.96 20.92
N GLY A 114 -31.95 9.54 21.82
CA GLY A 114 -31.85 8.13 22.22
C GLY A 114 -31.60 8.00 23.71
N PHE A 115 -31.64 6.77 24.20
CA PHE A 115 -31.23 6.43 25.56
C PHE A 115 -29.94 5.62 25.55
N ALA A 116 -29.13 5.83 26.58
CA ALA A 116 -27.95 5.00 26.81
C ALA A 116 -27.66 4.91 28.30
N LEU A 117 -27.06 3.80 28.70
CA LEU A 117 -26.33 3.72 29.96
C LEU A 117 -25.09 4.61 29.82
N HIS A 118 -25.14 5.83 30.36
CA HIS A 118 -24.12 6.83 30.09
C HIS A 118 -23.38 7.38 31.30
N HIS A 119 -22.16 7.88 31.07
CA HIS A 119 -21.32 8.50 32.11
C HIS A 119 -21.10 7.58 33.33
N LEU A 120 -21.14 6.27 33.13
CA LEU A 120 -20.91 5.28 34.17
C LEU A 120 -19.43 4.87 34.23
N LYS A 121 -18.91 4.79 35.45
CA LYS A 121 -17.56 4.30 35.71
C LYS A 121 -17.61 3.01 36.52
N PHE A 122 -17.36 1.89 35.84
CA PHE A 122 -17.35 0.57 36.44
C PHE A 122 -15.96 0.25 37.01
N GLU A 123 -15.87 0.08 38.33
CA GLU A 123 -14.63 -0.30 39.03
C GLU A 123 -14.36 -1.81 38.97
N LYS A 124 -15.40 -2.61 38.72
CA LYS A 124 -15.37 -4.09 38.61
C LYS A 124 -15.83 -4.53 37.21
N PRO A 125 -15.67 -5.81 36.85
CA PRO A 125 -16.12 -6.33 35.55
C PRO A 125 -17.63 -6.16 35.33
N VAL A 126 -18.00 -5.92 34.08
CA VAL A 126 -19.39 -5.92 33.60
C VAL A 126 -19.58 -7.15 32.73
N VAL A 127 -20.55 -8.01 33.08
CA VAL A 127 -20.85 -9.26 32.38
C VAL A 127 -22.30 -9.18 31.91
N ILE A 128 -22.51 -9.35 30.61
CA ILE A 128 -23.82 -9.29 29.97
C ILE A 128 -23.98 -10.54 29.10
N GLU A 129 -25.02 -11.31 29.37
CA GLU A 129 -25.30 -12.57 28.69
C GLU A 129 -26.69 -12.50 28.06
N ASN A 130 -26.79 -12.95 26.80
CA ASN A 130 -28.04 -13.10 26.05
C ASN A 130 -28.92 -11.84 26.02
N THR A 131 -28.30 -10.67 25.84
CA THR A 131 -29.03 -9.43 25.56
C THR A 131 -29.24 -9.26 24.06
N ALA A 132 -30.37 -8.68 23.67
CA ALA A 132 -30.64 -8.27 22.28
C ALA A 132 -30.48 -6.76 22.07
N SER A 133 -30.41 -5.99 23.16
CA SER A 133 -30.38 -4.54 23.10
C SER A 133 -29.77 -3.94 24.37
N ILE A 134 -28.66 -3.23 24.22
CA ILE A 134 -28.01 -2.47 25.28
C ILE A 134 -27.05 -1.44 24.68
N VAL A 135 -27.14 -0.18 25.11
CA VAL A 135 -26.28 0.90 24.62
C VAL A 135 -25.53 1.53 25.78
N PHE A 136 -24.20 1.50 25.72
CA PHE A 136 -23.32 2.25 26.60
C PHE A 136 -22.76 3.48 25.89
N SER A 137 -22.70 4.61 26.59
CA SER A 137 -22.06 5.82 26.07
C SER A 137 -21.24 6.58 27.11
N ASN A 138 -20.09 7.15 26.75
CA ASN A 138 -19.29 7.94 27.70
C ASN A 138 -18.94 7.17 28.99
N CYS A 139 -18.79 5.84 28.89
CA CYS A 139 -18.56 4.95 30.01
C CYS A 139 -17.07 4.59 30.18
N VAL A 140 -16.68 4.19 31.39
CA VAL A 140 -15.31 3.75 31.70
C VAL A 140 -15.35 2.36 32.35
N PHE A 141 -14.85 1.35 31.65
CA PHE A 141 -14.74 -0.03 32.12
C PHE A 141 -13.31 -0.30 32.64
N LYS A 142 -13.10 -0.22 33.96
CA LYS A 142 -11.75 -0.36 34.53
C LYS A 142 -11.23 -1.79 34.54
N GLN A 143 -12.09 -2.77 34.81
CA GLN A 143 -11.71 -4.18 34.86
C GLN A 143 -12.24 -4.99 33.67
N GLY A 144 -12.80 -4.31 32.67
CA GLY A 144 -13.25 -4.93 31.43
C GLY A 144 -14.76 -5.09 31.30
N VAL A 145 -15.17 -5.57 30.13
CA VAL A 145 -16.57 -5.82 29.75
C VAL A 145 -16.67 -7.11 28.95
N TYR A 146 -17.60 -7.97 29.33
CA TYR A 146 -17.90 -9.23 28.67
C TYR A 146 -19.34 -9.18 28.16
N ILE A 147 -19.53 -9.36 26.86
CA ILE A 147 -20.84 -9.46 26.23
C ILE A 147 -20.88 -10.77 25.46
N ASP A 148 -21.81 -11.65 25.78
CA ASP A 148 -21.96 -12.97 25.15
C ASP A 148 -23.42 -13.21 24.77
N VAL A 149 -23.68 -13.33 23.47
CA VAL A 149 -24.99 -13.62 22.89
C VAL A 149 -24.91 -14.91 22.10
N ASN A 150 -24.88 -16.03 22.82
CA ASN A 150 -24.74 -17.38 22.27
C ASN A 150 -26.06 -18.09 21.94
N LYS A 151 -27.18 -17.36 21.92
CA LYS A 151 -28.51 -17.89 21.59
C LYS A 151 -29.21 -17.03 20.53
N PRO A 152 -30.06 -17.64 19.68
CA PRO A 152 -30.90 -16.88 18.76
C PRO A 152 -31.98 -16.12 19.52
N LEU A 153 -31.95 -14.78 19.46
CA LEU A 153 -32.88 -13.89 20.18
C LEU A 153 -34.02 -13.35 19.30
N ASP A 154 -34.25 -13.92 18.11
CA ASP A 154 -35.29 -13.46 17.17
C ASP A 154 -36.69 -13.40 17.80
N PRO A 155 -37.13 -14.36 18.64
CA PRO A 155 -38.44 -14.26 19.30
C PRO A 155 -38.54 -13.06 20.24
N TYR A 156 -37.47 -12.74 20.97
CA TYR A 156 -37.41 -11.56 21.84
C TYR A 156 -37.47 -10.27 21.03
N ILE A 157 -36.63 -10.17 20.00
CA ILE A 157 -36.58 -9.01 19.10
C ILE A 157 -37.95 -8.78 18.46
N THR A 158 -38.53 -9.82 17.86
CA THR A 158 -39.86 -9.74 17.22
C THR A 158 -40.93 -9.32 18.22
N TYR A 159 -40.91 -9.85 19.44
CA TYR A 159 -41.88 -9.47 20.46
C TYR A 159 -41.73 -8.00 20.86
N PHE A 160 -40.51 -7.55 21.15
CA PHE A 160 -40.27 -6.18 21.61
C PHE A 160 -40.53 -5.15 20.53
N GLU A 161 -40.10 -5.37 19.28
CA GLU A 161 -40.42 -4.51 18.14
C GLU A 161 -41.93 -4.31 17.93
N ASN A 162 -42.73 -5.35 18.19
CA ASN A 162 -44.18 -5.29 18.05
C ASN A 162 -44.89 -4.70 19.29
N THR A 163 -44.21 -4.60 20.43
CA THR A 163 -44.83 -4.24 21.72
C THR A 163 -44.39 -2.84 22.20
N PHE A 164 -43.20 -2.41 21.83
CA PHE A 164 -42.52 -1.23 22.34
C PHE A 164 -42.04 -0.38 21.16
N GLU A 165 -42.68 0.78 20.96
CA GLU A 165 -42.42 1.68 19.82
C GLU A 165 -40.99 2.19 19.77
N ASN A 166 -40.35 2.30 20.94
CA ASN A 166 -39.03 2.88 21.15
C ASN A 166 -37.93 1.81 21.29
N TYR A 167 -38.22 0.57 20.89
CA TYR A 167 -37.27 -0.54 20.95
C TYR A 167 -36.32 -0.56 19.74
N GLY A 168 -35.03 -0.69 20.03
CA GLY A 168 -33.97 -1.02 19.07
C GLY A 168 -33.26 -2.30 19.48
N ASN A 169 -32.67 -3.01 18.52
CA ASN A 169 -31.93 -4.25 18.74
C ASN A 169 -30.41 -4.05 18.55
N ASP A 170 -29.91 -2.98 19.14
CA ASP A 170 -28.52 -2.55 19.11
C ASP A 170 -27.76 -2.94 20.38
N ILE A 171 -26.58 -3.53 20.22
CA ILE A 171 -25.58 -3.73 21.25
C ILE A 171 -24.43 -2.77 20.95
N ALA A 172 -24.30 -1.71 21.74
CA ALA A 172 -23.37 -0.63 21.42
C ALA A 172 -22.51 -0.15 22.58
N ILE A 173 -21.25 0.18 22.28
CA ILE A 173 -20.31 0.89 23.17
C ILE A 173 -19.75 2.09 22.43
N ASN A 174 -20.22 3.28 22.81
CA ASN A 174 -19.90 4.53 22.12
C ASN A 174 -19.14 5.48 23.04
N GLU A 175 -18.19 6.24 22.51
CA GLU A 175 -17.50 7.31 23.24
C GLU A 175 -16.90 6.86 24.59
N SER A 176 -16.49 5.60 24.70
CA SER A 176 -16.18 4.94 25.98
C SER A 176 -14.71 4.54 26.09
N ILE A 177 -14.27 4.20 27.31
CA ILE A 177 -12.90 3.77 27.59
C ILE A 177 -12.92 2.37 28.21
N ILE A 178 -12.33 1.39 27.53
CA ILE A 178 -12.13 0.04 28.03
C ILE A 178 -10.67 -0.12 28.43
N LYS A 179 -10.38 -0.33 29.72
CA LYS A 179 -8.99 -0.30 30.25
C LYS A 179 -8.29 -1.66 30.32
N LYS A 180 -9.04 -2.75 30.34
CA LYS A 180 -8.51 -4.10 30.58
C LYS A 180 -9.06 -5.09 29.56
N GLU A 181 -9.70 -6.16 30.01
CA GLU A 181 -10.19 -7.24 29.17
C GLU A 181 -11.48 -6.86 28.47
N PHE A 182 -11.65 -7.29 27.23
CA PHE A 182 -12.96 -7.34 26.62
C PHE A 182 -13.11 -8.56 25.72
N ILE A 183 -14.29 -9.15 25.82
CA ILE A 183 -14.73 -10.22 24.94
C ILE A 183 -16.15 -9.85 24.54
N ILE A 184 -16.35 -9.58 23.26
CA ILE A 184 -17.65 -9.26 22.69
C ILE A 184 -17.96 -10.37 21.69
N ASP A 185 -18.71 -11.36 22.15
CA ASP A 185 -19.19 -12.51 21.40
C ASP A 185 -20.68 -12.32 21.09
N VAL A 186 -21.02 -12.02 19.84
CA VAL A 186 -22.40 -11.72 19.45
C VAL A 186 -22.81 -12.55 18.25
N GLY A 187 -23.89 -13.30 18.46
CA GLY A 187 -24.55 -14.11 17.44
C GLY A 187 -24.13 -15.57 17.49
N THR A 188 -24.70 -16.37 16.59
CA THR A 188 -24.49 -17.82 16.57
C THR A 188 -24.07 -18.27 15.19
N ILE A 189 -23.31 -19.36 15.11
CA ILE A 189 -22.78 -19.85 13.83
C ILE A 189 -23.92 -20.26 12.89
N GLU A 190 -24.95 -20.93 13.39
CA GLU A 190 -25.96 -21.57 12.53
C GLU A 190 -27.21 -20.71 12.26
N VAL A 191 -27.48 -19.70 13.11
CA VAL A 191 -28.74 -18.95 13.07
C VAL A 191 -28.46 -17.45 12.99
N PHE A 192 -29.04 -16.84 11.95
CA PHE A 192 -29.00 -15.39 11.75
C PHE A 192 -29.74 -14.68 12.89
N SER A 193 -29.14 -13.62 13.43
CA SER A 193 -29.79 -12.74 14.39
C SER A 193 -29.83 -11.29 13.87
N PRO A 194 -30.96 -10.58 13.90
CA PRO A 194 -31.08 -9.25 13.33
C PRO A 194 -30.36 -8.16 14.15
N ILE A 195 -29.46 -8.51 15.07
CA ILE A 195 -28.75 -7.61 15.98
C ILE A 195 -27.74 -6.73 15.25
N PHE A 196 -27.67 -5.46 15.67
CA PHE A 196 -26.60 -4.53 15.30
C PHE A 196 -25.59 -4.45 16.44
N THR A 197 -24.30 -4.60 16.14
CA THR A 197 -23.22 -4.43 17.13
C THR A 197 -22.33 -3.27 16.72
N THR A 198 -22.20 -2.26 17.58
CA THR A 198 -21.41 -1.06 17.28
C THR A 198 -20.43 -0.71 18.38
N ILE A 199 -19.17 -0.51 18.01
CA ILE A 199 -18.17 0.08 18.90
C ILE A 199 -17.62 1.31 18.18
N SER A 200 -17.89 2.49 18.74
CA SER A 200 -17.52 3.73 18.07
C SER A 200 -16.89 4.76 18.97
N ASN A 201 -16.03 5.60 18.40
CA ASN A 201 -15.43 6.77 19.06
C ASN A 201 -14.76 6.43 20.42
N SER A 202 -14.30 5.20 20.59
CA SER A 202 -13.88 4.66 21.89
C SER A 202 -12.38 4.45 21.97
N ILE A 203 -11.86 4.42 23.20
CA ILE A 203 -10.45 4.11 23.49
C ILE A 203 -10.36 2.72 24.11
N LEU A 204 -9.66 1.81 23.42
CA LEU A 204 -9.45 0.44 23.87
C LEU A 204 -8.00 0.24 24.30
N HIS A 205 -7.79 -0.13 25.56
CA HIS A 205 -6.47 -0.48 26.08
C HIS A 205 -6.20 -1.97 25.92
N ILE A 206 -5.18 -2.31 25.13
CA ILE A 206 -4.85 -3.67 24.73
C ILE A 206 -3.66 -4.17 25.55
N ASN A 207 -3.89 -5.15 26.41
CA ASN A 207 -2.92 -5.59 27.42
C ASN A 207 -2.39 -7.00 27.10
N ALA A 208 -1.14 -7.30 27.48
CA ALA A 208 -0.53 -8.60 27.21
C ALA A 208 -1.15 -9.75 28.03
N ASN A 209 -1.69 -9.44 29.22
CA ASN A 209 -2.25 -10.44 30.16
C ASN A 209 -3.78 -10.38 30.24
N ALA A 210 -4.44 -9.88 29.18
CA ALA A 210 -5.89 -9.78 29.11
C ALA A 210 -6.36 -10.05 27.69
N GLU A 211 -7.57 -10.58 27.55
CA GLU A 211 -8.17 -10.81 26.24
C GLU A 211 -8.73 -9.52 25.62
N SER A 212 -8.75 -9.48 24.29
CA SER A 212 -9.18 -8.33 23.49
C SER A 212 -9.80 -8.84 22.20
N ASN A 213 -10.99 -9.41 22.33
CA ASN A 213 -11.59 -10.27 21.31
C ASN A 213 -12.98 -9.78 20.90
N PHE A 214 -13.24 -9.80 19.60
CA PHE A 214 -14.54 -9.69 18.99
C PHE A 214 -14.84 -10.98 18.23
N TYR A 215 -15.91 -11.67 18.62
CA TYR A 215 -16.44 -12.83 17.92
C TYR A 215 -17.83 -12.46 17.42
N ILE A 216 -18.00 -12.31 16.12
CA ILE A 216 -19.23 -11.79 15.54
C ILE A 216 -19.69 -12.79 14.50
N ASN A 217 -20.88 -13.35 14.68
CA ASN A 217 -21.35 -14.46 13.86
C ASN A 217 -22.80 -14.25 13.43
N ASN A 218 -23.06 -14.25 12.12
CA ASN A 218 -24.42 -14.32 11.58
C ASN A 218 -25.36 -13.20 12.08
N ILE A 219 -24.84 -11.98 12.21
CA ILE A 219 -25.65 -10.82 12.66
C ILE A 219 -25.98 -9.85 11.53
N ARG A 220 -26.88 -8.92 11.81
CA ARG A 220 -27.27 -7.89 10.84
C ARG A 220 -26.12 -6.96 10.49
N ALA A 221 -25.42 -6.43 11.49
CA ALA A 221 -24.25 -5.60 11.22
C ALA A 221 -23.27 -5.54 12.39
N PHE A 222 -21.99 -5.43 12.04
CA PHE A 222 -20.91 -5.11 12.97
C PHE A 222 -20.15 -3.88 12.51
N ASP A 223 -20.10 -2.86 13.37
CA ASP A 223 -19.49 -1.57 13.09
C ASP A 223 -18.43 -1.23 14.14
N PHE A 224 -17.16 -1.21 13.74
CA PHE A 224 -16.02 -0.79 14.55
C PHE A 224 -15.44 0.50 13.96
N LEU A 225 -15.87 1.65 14.50
CA LEU A 225 -15.74 2.95 13.84
C LEU A 225 -14.99 3.99 14.67
N ASN A 226 -13.97 4.63 14.08
CA ASN A 226 -13.28 5.78 14.68
C ASN A 226 -12.74 5.51 16.10
N ASN A 227 -12.27 4.29 16.37
CA ASN A 227 -11.70 3.91 17.65
C ASN A 227 -10.19 4.14 17.70
N THR A 228 -9.66 4.30 18.91
CA THR A 228 -8.22 4.36 19.17
C THR A 228 -7.78 3.22 20.08
N CYS A 229 -6.85 2.40 19.62
CA CYS A 229 -6.25 1.35 20.44
C CYS A 229 -4.94 1.83 21.08
N LYS A 230 -4.71 1.45 22.34
CA LYS A 230 -3.50 1.78 23.10
C LYS A 230 -2.92 0.53 23.75
N GLY A 231 -1.68 0.19 23.43
CA GLY A 231 -1.02 -0.99 23.98
C GLY A 231 -0.03 -1.58 22.98
N GLU A 232 0.54 -2.73 23.34
CA GLU A 232 1.57 -3.42 22.53
C GLU A 232 1.25 -4.92 22.34
N SER A 233 0.00 -5.32 22.60
CA SER A 233 -0.46 -6.71 22.50
C SER A 233 -1.30 -6.92 21.23
N PHE A 234 -2.27 -7.84 21.28
CA PHE A 234 -3.08 -8.29 20.16
C PHE A 234 -4.55 -7.94 20.36
N ILE A 235 -5.19 -7.48 19.29
CA ILE A 235 -6.64 -7.36 19.20
C ILE A 235 -7.14 -8.30 18.12
N ASN A 236 -8.15 -9.12 18.45
CA ASN A 236 -8.64 -10.19 17.57
C ASN A 236 -10.06 -9.89 17.14
N PHE A 237 -10.30 -10.04 15.83
CA PHE A 237 -11.60 -9.94 15.19
C PHE A 237 -11.84 -11.25 14.43
N SER A 238 -12.87 -11.98 14.84
CA SER A 238 -13.42 -13.10 14.10
C SER A 238 -14.82 -12.72 13.68
N VAL A 239 -14.94 -12.21 12.46
CA VAL A 239 -16.21 -11.74 11.89
C VAL A 239 -16.64 -12.73 10.83
N ASP A 240 -17.57 -13.61 11.21
CA ASP A 240 -18.09 -14.64 10.36
C ASP A 240 -19.52 -14.30 9.94
N GLU A 241 -19.79 -14.54 8.66
CA GLU A 241 -21.14 -14.60 8.13
C GLU A 241 -22.06 -13.41 8.52
N SER A 242 -21.55 -12.19 8.69
CA SER A 242 -22.39 -11.02 8.99
C SER A 242 -22.88 -10.35 7.71
N TRP A 243 -24.11 -9.82 7.70
CA TRP A 243 -24.63 -9.16 6.50
C TRP A 243 -23.82 -7.89 6.18
N ARG A 244 -23.50 -7.07 7.18
CA ARG A 244 -22.59 -5.93 7.03
C ARG A 244 -21.49 -5.97 8.07
N SER A 245 -20.24 -5.79 7.64
CA SER A 245 -19.09 -5.70 8.54
C SER A 245 -18.27 -4.47 8.17
N GLN A 246 -18.09 -3.54 9.10
CA GLN A 246 -17.33 -2.31 8.89
C GLN A 246 -16.27 -2.14 9.98
N ILE A 247 -15.03 -1.96 9.55
CA ILE A 247 -13.90 -1.57 10.40
C ILE A 247 -13.30 -0.34 9.74
N LEU A 248 -13.70 0.85 10.20
CA LEU A 248 -13.41 2.11 9.49
C LEU A 248 -12.82 3.19 10.41
N PHE A 249 -11.87 3.96 9.88
CA PHE A 249 -11.32 5.15 10.54
C PHE A 249 -10.62 4.90 11.88
N ASN A 250 -10.18 3.66 12.15
CA ASN A 250 -9.57 3.33 13.42
C ASN A 250 -8.07 3.63 13.44
N ASP A 251 -7.57 4.11 14.58
CA ASP A 251 -6.15 4.16 14.88
C ASP A 251 -5.79 2.97 15.80
N PHE A 252 -5.13 1.94 15.25
CA PHE A 252 -4.74 0.75 16.02
C PHE A 252 -3.47 0.96 16.87
N GLY A 253 -2.84 2.13 16.86
CA GLY A 253 -1.65 2.41 17.66
C GLY A 253 -0.51 1.42 17.37
N GLU A 254 0.12 0.92 18.43
CA GLU A 254 1.22 -0.07 18.40
C GLU A 254 0.74 -1.51 18.65
N VAL A 255 -0.53 -1.80 18.34
CA VAL A 255 -1.17 -3.11 18.56
C VAL A 255 -1.09 -3.96 17.29
N ASN A 256 -0.81 -5.26 17.42
CA ASN A 256 -0.96 -6.21 16.32
C ASN A 256 -2.44 -6.57 16.15
N VAL A 257 -2.93 -6.54 14.91
CA VAL A 257 -4.34 -6.82 14.61
C VAL A 257 -4.44 -8.20 13.99
N VAL A 258 -5.34 -9.03 14.51
CA VAL A 258 -5.70 -10.32 13.92
C VAL A 258 -7.14 -10.21 13.43
N LEU A 259 -7.34 -10.41 12.14
CA LEU A 259 -8.64 -10.28 11.50
C LEU A 259 -8.92 -11.48 10.63
N TYR A 260 -9.94 -12.24 11.01
CA TYR A 260 -10.58 -13.23 10.19
C TYR A 260 -11.94 -12.66 9.76
N GLN A 261 -12.13 -12.53 8.45
CA GLN A 261 -13.39 -12.10 7.86
C GLN A 261 -13.89 -13.16 6.88
N ALA A 262 -15.11 -13.65 7.07
CA ALA A 262 -15.78 -14.51 6.10
C ALA A 262 -17.12 -13.87 5.68
N GLY A 263 -17.39 -13.84 4.38
CA GLY A 263 -18.67 -13.39 3.82
C GLY A 263 -19.66 -14.54 3.59
N ILE A 264 -20.96 -14.32 3.84
CA ILE A 264 -22.02 -15.32 3.61
C ILE A 264 -22.35 -15.47 2.12
N SER A 265 -22.39 -14.34 1.42
CA SER A 265 -23.05 -14.26 0.12
C SER A 265 -22.70 -12.98 -0.64
N SER A 266 -23.13 -12.92 -1.90
CA SER A 266 -23.00 -11.73 -2.76
C SER A 266 -23.80 -10.51 -2.29
N SER A 267 -24.66 -10.63 -1.27
CA SER A 267 -25.38 -9.49 -0.67
C SER A 267 -24.71 -8.94 0.59
N SER A 268 -23.68 -9.61 1.10
CA SER A 268 -22.87 -9.09 2.21
C SER A 268 -22.00 -7.93 1.76
N VAL A 269 -21.82 -6.94 2.64
CA VAL A 269 -20.99 -5.77 2.41
C VAL A 269 -19.94 -5.69 3.51
N ASN A 270 -18.68 -5.94 3.14
CA ASN A 270 -17.56 -5.81 4.05
C ASN A 270 -16.73 -4.59 3.69
N MET A 271 -16.40 -3.76 4.68
CA MET A 271 -15.63 -2.54 4.48
C MET A 271 -14.53 -2.42 5.53
N ILE A 272 -13.28 -2.54 5.09
CA ILE A 272 -12.09 -2.29 5.90
C ILE A 272 -11.27 -1.23 5.16
N SER A 273 -11.41 0.02 5.59
CA SER A 273 -10.74 1.15 4.97
C SER A 273 -10.46 2.29 5.94
N ASP A 274 -9.49 3.11 5.56
CA ASP A 274 -9.11 4.33 6.26
C ASP A 274 -8.62 4.06 7.69
N ASN A 275 -8.05 2.87 7.93
CA ASN A 275 -7.48 2.49 9.20
C ASN A 275 -5.97 2.74 9.24
N ILE A 276 -5.45 3.06 10.41
CA ILE A 276 -4.01 3.26 10.65
C ILE A 276 -3.46 2.05 11.40
N PHE A 277 -2.78 1.16 10.68
CA PHE A 277 -2.00 0.06 11.24
C PHE A 277 -0.52 0.47 11.33
N ARG A 278 0.09 0.56 12.53
CA ARG A 278 1.56 0.76 12.65
C ARG A 278 2.33 -0.56 12.78
N LYS A 279 1.65 -1.59 13.30
CA LYS A 279 2.16 -2.96 13.46
C LYS A 279 1.56 -3.91 12.42
N THR A 280 1.78 -5.21 12.63
CA THR A 280 1.39 -6.27 11.70
C THR A 280 -0.13 -6.45 11.70
N LEU A 281 -0.69 -6.66 10.51
CA LEU A 281 -2.06 -7.13 10.32
C LEU A 281 -2.01 -8.60 9.89
N VAL A 282 -2.46 -9.50 10.76
CA VAL A 282 -2.63 -10.92 10.47
C VAL A 282 -4.03 -11.11 9.92
N LEU A 283 -4.15 -11.43 8.63
CA LEU A 283 -5.42 -11.34 7.90
C LEU A 283 -5.79 -12.68 7.26
N GLU A 284 -7.07 -13.04 7.35
CA GLU A 284 -7.73 -13.94 6.39
C GLU A 284 -9.01 -13.26 5.93
N VAL A 285 -9.26 -13.35 4.62
CA VAL A 285 -10.55 -12.98 4.04
C VAL A 285 -11.02 -14.14 3.19
N GLU A 286 -12.20 -14.65 3.51
CA GLU A 286 -12.90 -15.67 2.74
C GLU A 286 -14.11 -15.05 2.02
N ASN A 287 -14.44 -15.60 0.84
CA ASN A 287 -15.60 -15.19 0.05
C ASN A 287 -15.64 -13.71 -0.36
N PHE A 288 -14.53 -13.21 -0.93
CA PHE A 288 -14.46 -11.85 -1.51
C PHE A 288 -15.64 -11.55 -2.43
N ASN A 289 -16.32 -10.44 -2.16
CA ASN A 289 -17.40 -9.93 -2.99
C ASN A 289 -16.95 -8.67 -3.73
N LYS A 290 -17.33 -8.50 -5.00
CA LYS A 290 -16.99 -7.31 -5.81
C LYS A 290 -17.50 -5.99 -5.21
N THR A 291 -18.50 -6.03 -4.33
CA THR A 291 -19.01 -4.84 -3.60
C THR A 291 -18.27 -4.54 -2.30
N ASP A 292 -17.37 -5.41 -1.85
CA ASP A 292 -16.56 -5.15 -0.66
C ASP A 292 -15.59 -3.98 -0.89
N VAL A 293 -15.14 -3.38 0.21
CA VAL A 293 -14.15 -2.31 0.20
C VAL A 293 -12.99 -2.73 1.09
N TYR A 294 -11.85 -3.03 0.48
CA TYR A 294 -10.61 -3.30 1.18
C TYR A 294 -9.55 -2.31 0.68
N ASN A 295 -9.10 -1.38 1.52
CA ASN A 295 -8.14 -0.36 1.08
C ASN A 295 -6.71 -0.87 1.26
N TRP A 296 -6.10 -1.38 0.18
CA TRP A 296 -4.73 -1.94 0.21
C TRP A 296 -3.69 -1.01 0.85
N LYS A 297 -3.85 0.32 0.70
CA LYS A 297 -2.90 1.31 1.26
C LYS A 297 -2.80 1.25 2.78
N ASP A 298 -3.85 0.82 3.47
CA ASP A 298 -3.89 0.80 4.93
C ASP A 298 -2.85 -0.17 5.51
N TRP A 299 -2.66 -1.32 4.84
CA TRP A 299 -1.80 -2.42 5.31
C TRP A 299 -0.69 -2.83 4.32
N GLU A 300 -0.42 -2.02 3.29
CA GLU A 300 0.65 -2.28 2.33
C GLU A 300 1.99 -2.51 3.06
N GLY A 301 2.58 -3.69 2.86
CA GLY A 301 3.83 -4.09 3.51
C GLY A 301 3.73 -4.55 4.97
N LYS A 302 2.52 -4.54 5.57
CA LYS A 302 2.26 -4.94 6.97
C LYS A 302 1.38 -6.17 7.10
N MET A 303 0.66 -6.54 6.04
CA MET A 303 -0.22 -7.70 6.02
C MET A 303 0.58 -9.01 5.88
N ILE A 304 0.18 -10.00 6.68
CA ILE A 304 0.54 -11.41 6.55
C ILE A 304 -0.73 -12.29 6.57
N SER A 305 -0.64 -13.48 6.00
CA SER A 305 -1.73 -14.45 6.01
C SER A 305 -1.89 -15.10 7.38
N TYR A 306 -3.11 -15.10 7.91
CA TYR A 306 -3.47 -15.83 9.12
C TYR A 306 -3.16 -17.32 8.99
N GLN A 307 -3.63 -17.96 7.92
CA GLN A 307 -3.39 -19.40 7.70
C GLN A 307 -1.90 -19.71 7.50
N GLY A 308 -1.18 -18.81 6.83
CA GLY A 308 0.26 -18.92 6.66
C GLY A 308 1.02 -18.84 7.98
N TYR A 309 0.67 -17.88 8.82
CA TYR A 309 1.28 -17.68 10.13
C TYR A 309 0.91 -18.78 11.11
N ALA A 310 -0.36 -19.19 11.17
CA ALA A 310 -0.83 -20.31 11.99
C ALA A 310 -0.13 -21.63 11.61
N SER A 311 0.10 -21.88 10.31
CA SER A 311 0.86 -23.04 9.85
C SER A 311 2.33 -22.99 10.31
N TYR A 312 2.94 -21.81 10.34
CA TYR A 312 4.30 -21.62 10.83
C TYR A 312 4.40 -21.80 12.36
N VAL A 313 3.47 -21.23 13.12
CA VAL A 313 3.39 -21.43 14.57
C VAL A 313 3.22 -22.92 14.91
N THR A 314 2.34 -23.62 14.17
CA THR A 314 2.15 -25.08 14.33
C THR A 314 3.42 -25.86 14.01
N HIS A 315 4.21 -25.40 13.04
CA HIS A 315 5.51 -26.00 12.72
C HIS A 315 6.50 -25.79 13.86
N LEU A 316 6.64 -24.56 14.39
CA LEU A 316 7.51 -24.25 15.52
C LEU A 316 7.15 -25.04 16.77
N HIS A 317 5.87 -25.16 17.11
CA HIS A 317 5.42 -25.89 18.30
C HIS A 317 5.84 -27.38 18.30
N ARG A 318 6.15 -27.96 17.13
CA ARG A 318 6.68 -29.33 17.04
C ARG A 318 8.15 -29.42 17.43
N ASP A 319 8.90 -28.33 17.33
CA ASP A 319 10.30 -28.29 17.76
C ASP A 319 10.40 -28.30 19.29
N LYS A 320 11.36 -29.09 19.80
CA LYS A 320 11.55 -29.29 21.24
C LYS A 320 11.77 -27.99 22.01
N GLU A 321 12.31 -26.95 21.36
CA GLU A 321 12.53 -25.63 21.93
C GLU A 321 11.21 -24.91 22.29
N PHE A 322 10.15 -25.14 21.53
CA PHE A 322 8.88 -24.40 21.66
C PHE A 322 7.74 -25.23 22.23
N GLN A 323 7.95 -26.52 22.52
CA GLN A 323 6.92 -27.42 23.07
C GLN A 323 6.40 -26.99 24.45
N SER A 324 7.16 -26.20 25.21
CA SER A 324 6.73 -25.69 26.51
C SER A 324 5.74 -24.52 26.43
N PHE A 325 5.60 -23.88 25.26
CA PHE A 325 4.66 -22.78 25.03
C PHE A 325 3.41 -23.31 24.34
N SER A 326 2.24 -22.81 24.72
CA SER A 326 1.00 -23.07 24.00
C SER A 326 1.03 -22.45 22.60
N THR A 327 0.24 -23.01 21.68
CA THR A 327 0.07 -22.43 20.33
C THR A 327 -0.37 -20.98 20.38
N GLN A 328 -1.26 -20.62 21.33
CA GLN A 328 -1.75 -19.25 21.48
C GLN A 328 -0.66 -18.29 21.96
N GLU A 329 0.18 -18.71 22.92
CA GLU A 329 1.31 -17.91 23.38
C GLU A 329 2.33 -17.67 22.26
N LEU A 330 2.58 -18.66 21.40
CA LEU A 330 3.45 -18.51 20.25
C LEU A 330 2.83 -17.60 19.17
N PHE A 331 1.52 -17.74 18.93
CA PHE A 331 0.79 -16.94 17.96
C PHE A 331 0.78 -15.45 18.37
N ASN A 332 0.44 -15.16 19.62
CA ASN A 332 0.40 -13.82 20.21
C ASN A 332 1.80 -13.32 20.66
N ASN A 333 2.86 -13.70 19.94
CA ASN A 333 4.23 -13.25 20.25
C ASN A 333 4.81 -12.42 19.10
N ASP A 334 5.06 -11.13 19.38
CA ASP A 334 5.60 -10.20 18.38
C ASP A 334 6.94 -10.68 17.79
N SER A 335 7.80 -11.31 18.59
CA SER A 335 9.09 -11.84 18.09
C SER A 335 8.91 -13.01 17.13
N ILE A 336 7.88 -13.84 17.33
CA ILE A 336 7.56 -14.95 16.41
C ILE A 336 6.98 -14.41 15.10
N ILE A 337 6.14 -13.37 15.17
CA ILE A 337 5.67 -12.64 13.97
C ILE A 337 6.85 -12.06 13.19
N GLN A 338 7.80 -11.40 13.85
CA GLN A 338 8.95 -10.83 13.15
C GLN A 338 9.82 -11.90 12.49
N LYS A 339 10.03 -13.06 13.14
CA LYS A 339 10.70 -14.22 12.53
C LYS A 339 9.95 -14.74 11.30
N TYR A 340 8.62 -14.77 11.36
CA TYR A 340 7.78 -15.15 10.24
C TYR A 340 7.91 -14.19 9.05
N ILE A 341 7.80 -12.88 9.30
CA ILE A 341 7.92 -11.83 8.27
C ILE A 341 9.31 -11.86 7.62
N HIS A 342 10.36 -12.05 8.42
CA HIS A 342 11.72 -12.06 7.90
C HIS A 342 11.97 -13.27 7.02
N ASN A 343 11.60 -14.47 7.49
CA ASN A 343 11.99 -15.75 6.88
C ASN A 343 10.82 -16.73 6.70
N GLY A 344 10.05 -16.97 7.79
CA GLY A 344 9.09 -18.07 7.86
C GLY A 344 8.02 -18.08 6.77
N GLY A 345 7.56 -16.90 6.33
CA GLY A 345 6.49 -16.74 5.34
C GLY A 345 6.83 -17.25 3.93
N TYR A 346 8.12 -17.42 3.60
CA TYR A 346 8.53 -17.98 2.31
C TYR A 346 9.46 -19.20 2.43
N GLU A 347 10.03 -19.51 3.58
CA GLU A 347 10.86 -20.71 3.78
C GLU A 347 10.02 -21.98 3.96
N LEU A 348 8.92 -21.88 4.74
CA LEU A 348 8.01 -23.00 4.94
C LEU A 348 7.03 -23.08 3.76
N GLU A 349 6.98 -24.23 3.08
CA GLU A 349 6.20 -24.38 1.85
C GLU A 349 4.70 -24.10 2.05
N ASN A 350 4.11 -24.57 3.16
CA ASN A 350 2.69 -24.33 3.45
C ASN A 350 2.43 -22.85 3.73
N ALA A 351 3.26 -22.21 4.56
CA ALA A 351 3.16 -20.77 4.82
C ALA A 351 3.22 -19.95 3.52
N PHE A 352 4.19 -20.25 2.66
CA PHE A 352 4.35 -19.62 1.35
C PHE A 352 3.09 -19.77 0.47
N LYS A 353 2.47 -20.95 0.46
CA LYS A 353 1.25 -21.19 -0.31
C LYS A 353 0.08 -20.36 0.19
N TYR A 354 -0.08 -20.21 1.52
CA TYR A 354 -1.14 -19.40 2.10
C TYR A 354 -0.93 -17.90 1.89
N GLU A 355 0.29 -17.41 2.09
CA GLU A 355 0.68 -16.02 1.74
C GLU A 355 0.39 -15.70 0.28
N LYS A 356 0.75 -16.62 -0.61
CA LYS A 356 0.48 -16.51 -2.04
C LYS A 356 -1.02 -16.52 -2.35
N ARG A 357 -1.79 -17.40 -1.68
CA ARG A 357 -3.24 -17.51 -1.86
C ARG A 357 -3.94 -16.22 -1.48
N LEU A 358 -3.70 -15.71 -0.27
CA LEU A 358 -4.34 -14.47 0.20
C LEU A 358 -3.98 -13.29 -0.69
N THR A 359 -2.69 -13.11 -1.00
CA THR A 359 -2.25 -12.03 -1.90
C THR A 359 -2.84 -12.19 -3.31
N GLY A 360 -2.93 -13.43 -3.82
CA GLY A 360 -3.57 -13.72 -5.09
C GLY A 360 -5.07 -13.39 -5.10
N SER A 361 -5.79 -13.73 -4.03
CA SER A 361 -7.21 -13.40 -3.88
C SER A 361 -7.45 -11.90 -3.88
N PHE A 362 -6.61 -11.10 -3.21
CA PHE A 362 -6.67 -9.64 -3.31
C PHE A 362 -6.41 -9.13 -4.73
N TYR A 363 -5.43 -9.72 -5.45
CA TYR A 363 -5.16 -9.34 -6.83
C TYR A 363 -6.38 -9.58 -7.73
N ASP A 364 -7.00 -10.76 -7.63
CA ASP A 364 -8.20 -11.11 -8.40
C ASP A 364 -9.39 -10.22 -8.01
N PHE A 365 -9.55 -9.93 -6.72
CA PHE A 365 -10.56 -9.02 -6.19
C PHE A 365 -10.45 -7.61 -6.77
N TYR A 366 -9.29 -6.96 -6.67
CA TYR A 366 -9.09 -5.60 -7.21
C TYR A 366 -9.26 -5.56 -8.73
N LYS A 367 -8.78 -6.60 -9.43
CA LYS A 367 -9.00 -6.73 -10.87
C LYS A 367 -10.48 -6.84 -11.20
N SER A 368 -11.26 -7.59 -10.40
CA SER A 368 -12.71 -7.70 -10.59
C SER A 368 -13.45 -6.36 -10.43
N GLN A 369 -12.89 -5.44 -9.63
CA GLN A 369 -13.39 -4.08 -9.41
C GLN A 369 -12.89 -3.05 -10.45
N TYR A 370 -12.02 -3.46 -11.37
CA TYR A 370 -11.29 -2.55 -12.27
C TYR A 370 -10.36 -1.56 -11.54
N ASP A 371 -9.97 -1.87 -10.30
CA ASP A 371 -8.93 -1.11 -9.58
C ASP A 371 -7.54 -1.60 -10.01
N THR A 372 -7.04 -1.00 -11.09
CA THR A 372 -5.74 -1.37 -11.66
C THR A 372 -4.57 -0.94 -10.78
N ASP A 373 -4.70 0.09 -9.95
CA ASP A 373 -3.62 0.53 -9.04
C ASP A 373 -3.38 -0.52 -7.95
N PHE A 374 -4.44 -0.94 -7.26
CA PHE A 374 -4.33 -1.95 -6.20
C PHE A 374 -4.07 -3.35 -6.74
N ALA A 375 -4.63 -3.71 -7.89
CA ALA A 375 -4.29 -4.96 -8.56
C ALA A 375 -2.78 -5.00 -8.88
N ASN A 376 -2.22 -3.96 -9.50
CA ASN A 376 -0.80 -3.92 -9.84
C ASN A 376 0.10 -3.99 -8.59
N LYS A 377 -0.21 -3.25 -7.52
CA LYS A 377 0.55 -3.30 -6.25
C LYS A 377 0.53 -4.69 -5.62
N THR A 378 -0.65 -5.32 -5.57
CA THR A 378 -0.81 -6.67 -5.02
C THR A 378 -0.07 -7.71 -5.87
N TYR A 379 -0.11 -7.58 -7.20
CA TYR A 379 0.67 -8.43 -8.10
C TYR A 379 2.17 -8.28 -7.87
N VAL A 380 2.69 -7.06 -7.69
CA VAL A 380 4.10 -6.83 -7.36
C VAL A 380 4.46 -7.50 -6.03
N ARG A 381 3.61 -7.38 -5.00
CA ARG A 381 3.80 -8.05 -3.71
C ARG A 381 3.86 -9.58 -3.85
N LEU A 382 2.97 -10.15 -4.66
CA LEU A 382 2.93 -11.58 -4.98
C LEU A 382 4.26 -12.04 -5.61
N LYS A 383 4.74 -11.30 -6.62
CA LYS A 383 6.01 -11.59 -7.31
C LYS A 383 7.22 -11.38 -6.42
N ASP A 384 7.19 -10.43 -5.50
CA ASP A 384 8.23 -10.23 -4.48
C ASP A 384 8.32 -11.43 -3.54
N LEU A 385 7.19 -11.97 -3.09
CA LEU A 385 7.15 -13.19 -2.28
C LEU A 385 7.74 -14.39 -3.03
N GLU A 386 7.37 -14.58 -4.30
CA GLU A 386 7.96 -15.64 -5.15
C GLU A 386 9.48 -15.46 -5.32
N THR A 387 9.95 -14.22 -5.44
CA THR A 387 11.37 -13.92 -5.62
C THR A 387 12.18 -14.28 -4.39
N LYS A 388 11.70 -13.95 -3.19
CA LYS A 388 12.31 -14.39 -1.92
C LYS A 388 12.30 -15.92 -1.78
N ARG A 389 11.22 -16.58 -2.20
CA ARG A 389 11.17 -18.06 -2.24
C ARG A 389 12.26 -18.63 -3.14
N TYR A 390 12.46 -18.08 -4.34
CA TYR A 390 13.50 -18.57 -5.25
C TYR A 390 14.92 -18.31 -4.77
N GLU A 391 15.14 -17.20 -4.06
CA GLU A 391 16.40 -16.93 -3.35
C GLU A 391 16.70 -18.03 -2.34
N TYR A 392 15.77 -18.29 -1.41
CA TYR A 392 15.88 -19.36 -0.43
C TYR A 392 16.10 -20.74 -1.07
N LEU A 393 15.31 -21.10 -2.09
CA LEU A 393 15.45 -22.38 -2.79
C LEU A 393 16.82 -22.50 -3.49
N HIS A 394 17.39 -21.39 -3.96
CA HIS A 394 18.74 -21.38 -4.52
C HIS A 394 19.80 -21.59 -3.45
N GLU A 395 19.65 -20.97 -2.28
CA GLU A 395 20.56 -21.17 -1.15
C GLU A 395 20.54 -22.62 -0.64
N GLN A 396 19.36 -23.24 -0.58
CA GLN A 396 19.22 -24.64 -0.15
C GLN A 396 19.71 -25.64 -1.20
N ASN A 397 19.42 -25.40 -2.48
CA ASN A 397 19.84 -26.27 -3.58
C ASN A 397 20.18 -25.46 -4.85
N PRO A 398 21.45 -25.05 -4.99
CA PRO A 398 21.88 -24.22 -6.11
C PRO A 398 21.71 -24.93 -7.46
N SER A 399 20.95 -24.31 -8.36
CA SER A 399 20.84 -24.74 -9.76
C SER A 399 20.80 -23.53 -10.68
N PHE A 400 21.15 -23.72 -11.96
CA PHE A 400 21.02 -22.65 -12.96
C PHE A 400 19.59 -22.14 -13.03
N LYS A 401 18.59 -23.03 -12.93
CA LYS A 401 17.17 -22.66 -12.95
C LYS A 401 16.81 -21.74 -11.79
N THR A 402 17.14 -22.12 -10.55
CA THR A 402 16.83 -21.30 -9.36
C THR A 402 17.57 -19.97 -9.39
N PHE A 403 18.85 -19.98 -9.77
CA PHE A 403 19.64 -18.75 -9.95
C PHE A 403 19.03 -17.81 -10.99
N PHE A 404 18.76 -18.34 -12.19
CA PHE A 404 18.24 -17.54 -13.30
C PHE A 404 16.87 -16.97 -12.97
N THR A 405 15.95 -17.77 -12.42
CA THR A 405 14.61 -17.31 -12.02
C THR A 405 14.67 -16.23 -10.94
N TRP A 406 15.53 -16.38 -9.93
CA TRP A 406 15.72 -15.33 -8.92
C TRP A 406 16.29 -14.04 -9.51
N LYS A 407 17.35 -14.13 -10.32
CA LYS A 407 18.00 -12.94 -10.91
C LYS A 407 17.13 -12.23 -11.94
N ILE A 408 16.39 -12.97 -12.78
CA ILE A 408 15.47 -12.35 -13.73
C ILE A 408 14.31 -11.66 -13.01
N ASN A 409 13.78 -12.24 -11.94
CA ASN A 409 12.75 -11.59 -11.15
C ASN A 409 13.24 -10.29 -10.52
N ASN A 410 14.44 -10.28 -9.93
CA ASN A 410 15.06 -9.05 -9.41
C ASN A 410 15.23 -7.98 -10.49
N PHE A 411 15.66 -8.39 -11.68
CA PHE A 411 15.73 -7.48 -12.83
C PHE A 411 14.35 -6.92 -13.19
N LEU A 412 13.33 -7.78 -13.34
CA LEU A 412 11.97 -7.37 -13.72
C LEU A 412 11.31 -6.45 -12.66
N LYS A 413 11.57 -6.70 -11.37
CA LYS A 413 11.14 -5.82 -10.28
C LYS A 413 11.63 -4.39 -10.47
N VAL A 414 12.94 -4.25 -10.71
CA VAL A 414 13.58 -2.94 -10.90
C VAL A 414 13.15 -2.34 -12.24
N PHE A 415 13.16 -3.14 -13.31
CA PHE A 415 12.93 -2.66 -14.67
C PHE A 415 11.50 -2.20 -14.95
N SER A 416 10.51 -3.01 -14.57
CA SER A 416 9.12 -2.81 -15.01
C SER A 416 8.08 -3.10 -13.92
N ALA A 417 8.52 -3.27 -12.67
CA ALA A 417 7.67 -3.77 -11.58
C ALA A 417 6.95 -5.07 -12.00
N TYR A 418 7.71 -6.02 -12.56
CA TYR A 418 7.18 -7.27 -13.13
C TYR A 418 6.19 -7.09 -14.27
N GLY A 419 6.29 -5.98 -15.02
CA GLY A 419 5.43 -5.65 -16.16
C GLY A 419 4.19 -4.83 -15.79
N THR A 420 4.03 -4.45 -14.53
CA THR A 420 2.89 -3.61 -14.08
C THR A 420 3.10 -2.12 -14.33
N ASP A 421 4.35 -1.67 -14.50
CA ASP A 421 4.68 -0.26 -14.74
C ASP A 421 5.57 -0.10 -16.00
N PRO A 422 4.96 0.11 -17.17
CA PRO A 422 5.67 0.40 -18.41
C PRO A 422 6.49 1.69 -18.35
N SER A 423 6.06 2.69 -17.56
CA SER A 423 6.74 3.98 -17.46
C SER A 423 8.12 3.84 -16.83
N LYS A 424 8.25 2.96 -15.82
CA LYS A 424 9.53 2.59 -15.20
C LYS A 424 10.53 2.01 -16.20
N SER A 425 10.03 1.21 -17.14
CA SER A 425 10.85 0.60 -18.21
C SER A 425 11.44 1.66 -19.14
N ILE A 426 10.66 2.70 -19.47
CA ILE A 426 11.10 3.83 -20.28
C ILE A 426 12.18 4.62 -19.54
N ILE A 427 11.95 4.94 -18.27
CA ILE A 427 12.91 5.69 -17.44
C ILE A 427 14.25 4.97 -17.37
N ILE A 428 14.25 3.66 -17.12
CA ILE A 428 15.48 2.86 -17.04
C ILE A 428 16.16 2.77 -18.41
N SER A 429 15.39 2.65 -19.50
CA SER A 429 15.93 2.69 -20.87
C SER A 429 16.66 4.00 -21.17
N ILE A 430 16.10 5.14 -20.73
CA ILE A 430 16.75 6.46 -20.87
C ILE A 430 18.07 6.49 -20.08
N TYR A 431 18.10 5.97 -18.86
CA TYR A 431 19.35 5.88 -18.09
C TYR A 431 20.41 5.04 -18.80
N VAL A 432 20.04 3.89 -19.36
CA VAL A 432 20.96 3.05 -20.14
C VAL A 432 21.50 3.83 -21.34
N ILE A 433 20.64 4.52 -22.09
CA ILE A 433 21.06 5.38 -23.22
C ILE A 433 22.06 6.45 -22.77
N LEU A 434 21.82 7.12 -21.65
CA LEU A 434 22.70 8.16 -21.12
C LEU A 434 24.05 7.61 -20.65
N VAL A 435 24.06 6.46 -19.98
CA VAL A 435 25.31 5.79 -19.55
C VAL A 435 26.16 5.42 -20.76
N PHE A 436 25.58 4.82 -21.80
CA PHE A 436 26.31 4.49 -23.01
C PHE A 436 26.73 5.72 -23.81
N ALA A 437 25.91 6.78 -23.84
CA ALA A 437 26.31 8.06 -24.46
C ALA A 437 27.54 8.65 -23.76
N PHE A 438 27.59 8.59 -22.43
CA PHE A 438 28.76 9.00 -21.67
C PHE A 438 30.00 8.14 -21.99
N ILE A 439 29.85 6.82 -22.11
CA ILE A 439 30.93 5.92 -22.53
C ILE A 439 31.43 6.29 -23.94
N TYR A 440 30.52 6.53 -24.89
CA TYR A 440 30.87 6.89 -26.27
C TYR A 440 31.53 8.26 -26.41
N LEU A 441 31.35 9.16 -25.44
CA LEU A 441 32.07 10.45 -25.40
C LEU A 441 33.60 10.26 -25.46
N PHE A 442 34.11 9.16 -24.92
CA PHE A 442 35.55 8.88 -24.87
C PHE A 442 36.09 8.19 -26.12
N PHE A 443 35.21 7.78 -27.05
CA PHE A 443 35.60 7.06 -28.25
C PHE A 443 35.43 7.90 -29.52
N PRO A 444 36.33 7.75 -30.51
CA PRO A 444 36.16 8.39 -31.80
C PRO A 444 34.97 7.75 -32.55
N ASN A 445 34.05 8.58 -33.03
CA ASN A 445 32.98 8.17 -33.93
C ASN A 445 33.09 8.94 -35.25
N SER A 446 32.62 8.39 -36.37
CA SER A 446 32.75 9.04 -37.68
C SER A 446 31.87 10.29 -37.84
N TRP A 447 30.92 10.49 -36.93
CA TRP A 447 30.15 11.74 -36.80
C TRP A 447 30.90 12.82 -36.02
N ASP A 448 32.05 12.49 -35.41
CA ASP A 448 32.82 13.42 -34.61
C ASP A 448 33.54 14.41 -35.53
N THR A 449 33.12 15.66 -35.43
CA THR A 449 33.74 16.76 -36.18
C THR A 449 34.98 17.31 -35.47
N ILE A 450 35.33 16.78 -34.29
CA ILE A 450 36.46 17.20 -33.47
C ILE A 450 37.59 16.20 -33.65
N ASN A 451 38.54 16.55 -34.52
CA ASN A 451 39.78 15.81 -34.68
C ASN A 451 40.97 16.66 -34.19
N LYS A 452 42.11 15.98 -33.98
CA LYS A 452 43.38 16.61 -33.61
C LYS A 452 43.73 17.79 -34.53
N ASN A 453 43.43 17.66 -35.82
CA ASN A 453 43.73 18.67 -36.84
C ASN A 453 42.94 19.96 -36.63
N ARG A 454 41.66 19.88 -36.22
CA ARG A 454 40.79 21.03 -35.92
C ARG A 454 41.28 21.78 -34.69
N LEU A 455 41.69 21.06 -33.64
CA LEU A 455 42.29 21.68 -32.46
C LEU A 455 43.61 22.38 -32.82
N MET A 456 44.48 21.71 -33.59
CA MET A 456 45.72 22.30 -34.10
C MET A 456 45.48 23.53 -34.98
N LYS A 457 44.42 23.54 -35.82
CA LYS A 457 44.05 24.72 -36.64
C LYS A 457 43.62 25.88 -35.73
N ARG A 458 42.79 25.64 -34.71
CA ARG A 458 42.37 26.67 -33.76
C ARG A 458 43.52 27.22 -32.91
N ILE A 459 44.40 26.36 -32.41
CA ILE A 459 45.60 26.81 -31.67
C ILE A 459 46.48 27.68 -32.56
N ARG A 460 46.68 27.29 -33.83
CA ARG A 460 47.42 28.10 -34.81
C ARG A 460 46.75 29.44 -35.08
N PHE A 461 45.43 29.47 -35.27
CA PHE A 461 44.65 30.70 -35.46
C PHE A 461 44.86 31.69 -34.30
N TYR A 462 44.64 31.25 -33.06
CA TYR A 462 44.83 32.12 -31.89
C TYR A 462 46.29 32.51 -31.68
N THR A 463 47.23 31.61 -31.94
CA THR A 463 48.67 31.94 -31.87
C THR A 463 49.04 33.03 -32.89
N ARG A 464 48.50 32.97 -34.11
CA ARG A 464 48.68 34.02 -35.13
C ARG A 464 48.08 35.34 -34.67
N TYR A 465 46.86 35.31 -34.13
CA TYR A 465 46.18 36.47 -33.57
C TYR A 465 46.97 37.16 -32.45
N PHE A 466 47.62 36.39 -31.55
CA PHE A 466 48.47 36.98 -30.51
C PHE A 466 49.82 37.52 -31.02
N ARG A 467 50.36 36.96 -32.11
CA ARG A 467 51.70 37.28 -32.63
C ARG A 467 51.72 38.43 -33.63
N ASN A 468 50.63 38.65 -34.35
CA ASN A 468 50.53 39.63 -35.43
C ASN A 468 49.73 40.86 -35.00
N ASN A 469 49.79 41.93 -35.79
CA ASN A 469 48.93 43.12 -35.63
C ASN A 469 47.56 42.95 -36.30
N GLU A 470 47.31 41.81 -36.91
CA GLU A 470 46.08 41.49 -37.65
C GLU A 470 44.93 41.16 -36.69
N GLY A 471 43.74 41.70 -36.96
CA GLY A 471 42.54 41.39 -36.19
C GLY A 471 42.02 39.97 -36.45
N MET A 472 41.16 39.43 -35.56
CA MET A 472 40.60 38.07 -35.74
C MET A 472 39.84 37.94 -37.07
N LYS A 473 39.14 39.00 -37.46
CA LYS A 473 38.40 39.08 -38.73
C LYS A 473 39.32 39.00 -39.94
N GLU A 474 40.46 39.69 -39.90
CA GLU A 474 41.43 39.73 -41.01
C GLU A 474 42.06 38.35 -41.21
N ILE A 475 42.50 37.73 -40.11
CA ILE A 475 43.06 36.37 -40.12
C ILE A 475 42.02 35.36 -40.66
N TYR A 476 40.78 35.45 -40.19
CA TYR A 476 39.70 34.58 -40.67
C TYR A 476 39.33 34.82 -42.14
N SER A 477 39.42 36.07 -42.62
CA SER A 477 39.16 36.42 -44.02
C SER A 477 40.24 35.87 -44.94
N GLU A 478 41.50 35.88 -44.49
CA GLU A 478 42.63 35.33 -45.24
C GLU A 478 42.60 33.80 -45.28
N GLU A 479 42.37 33.13 -44.14
CA GLU A 479 42.34 31.66 -44.07
C GLU A 479 41.21 31.03 -44.90
N ASN A 480 40.12 31.77 -45.15
CA ASN A 480 38.98 31.30 -45.96
C ASN A 480 38.91 31.98 -47.34
N LYS A 481 39.97 32.69 -47.77
CA LYS A 481 39.99 33.43 -49.03
C LYS A 481 39.74 32.52 -50.24
N GLU A 482 40.35 31.34 -50.28
CA GLU A 482 40.16 30.37 -51.36
C GLU A 482 38.71 29.87 -51.43
N GLU A 483 38.09 29.58 -50.29
CA GLU A 483 36.68 29.17 -50.21
C GLU A 483 35.75 30.31 -50.69
N LEU A 484 36.03 31.56 -50.30
CA LEU A 484 35.31 32.74 -50.76
C LEU A 484 35.48 33.00 -52.26
N MET A 485 36.69 32.81 -52.79
CA MET A 485 36.97 32.92 -54.23
C MET A 485 36.20 31.84 -55.01
N SER A 486 36.15 30.61 -54.50
CA SER A 486 35.36 29.53 -55.11
C SER A 486 33.86 29.87 -55.21
N PHE A 487 33.31 30.61 -54.23
CA PHE A 487 31.91 31.04 -54.28
C PHE A 487 31.66 32.19 -55.26
N SER A 488 32.59 33.14 -55.37
CA SER A 488 32.51 34.18 -56.38
C SER A 488 32.65 33.61 -57.79
N GLU A 489 33.58 32.66 -57.98
CA GLU A 489 33.78 31.95 -59.24
C GLU A 489 32.56 31.12 -59.62
N PHE A 490 31.96 30.40 -58.67
CA PHE A 490 30.72 29.65 -58.90
C PHE A 490 29.54 30.56 -59.26
N LYS A 491 29.38 31.69 -58.56
CA LYS A 491 28.36 32.69 -58.87
C LYS A 491 28.57 33.30 -60.26
N GLU A 492 29.81 33.57 -60.61
CA GLU A 492 30.18 34.13 -61.91
C GLU A 492 29.97 33.13 -63.03
N TYR A 493 30.40 31.88 -62.85
CA TYR A 493 30.11 30.76 -63.74
C TYR A 493 28.61 30.60 -63.99
N MET A 494 27.79 30.53 -62.94
CA MET A 494 26.33 30.44 -63.08
C MET A 494 25.74 31.64 -63.82
N ASN A 495 26.26 32.86 -63.60
CA ASN A 495 25.81 34.06 -64.31
C ASN A 495 26.24 34.09 -65.78
N GLN A 496 27.44 33.62 -66.10
CA GLN A 496 27.94 33.50 -67.48
C GLN A 496 27.14 32.46 -68.25
N SER A 497 26.82 31.32 -67.62
CA SER A 497 25.98 30.25 -68.19
C SER A 497 24.49 30.60 -68.24
N LYS A 498 24.04 31.80 -67.84
CA LYS A 498 22.63 32.20 -67.77
C LYS A 498 21.89 32.11 -69.12
N LYS A 499 22.60 32.24 -70.24
CA LYS A 499 22.03 32.11 -71.60
C LYS A 499 21.97 30.66 -72.09
N GLU A 500 22.75 29.77 -71.48
CA GLU A 500 22.95 28.38 -71.88
C GLU A 500 22.33 27.38 -70.88
N THR A 501 21.74 27.88 -69.79
CA THR A 501 21.16 27.06 -68.72
C THR A 501 19.71 27.46 -68.43
N PRO A 502 18.82 26.49 -68.13
CA PRO A 502 17.45 26.80 -67.75
C PRO A 502 17.35 27.67 -66.48
N SER A 503 16.37 28.56 -66.44
CA SER A 503 16.20 29.56 -65.37
C SER A 503 16.02 28.94 -63.97
N TYR A 504 15.51 27.71 -63.87
CA TYR A 504 15.34 27.01 -62.59
C TYR A 504 16.69 26.59 -61.97
N PHE A 505 17.74 26.33 -62.77
CA PHE A 505 19.09 26.07 -62.24
C PHE A 505 19.68 27.32 -61.57
N LEU A 506 19.47 28.50 -62.15
CA LEU A 506 19.85 29.78 -61.53
C LEU A 506 19.07 30.04 -60.25
N TRP A 507 17.79 29.68 -60.23
CA TRP A 507 16.95 29.80 -59.04
C TRP A 507 17.40 28.85 -57.92
N LEU A 508 17.79 27.61 -58.22
CA LEU A 508 18.36 26.66 -57.24
C LEU A 508 19.75 27.08 -56.75
N ALA A 509 20.57 27.68 -57.63
CA ALA A 509 21.88 28.22 -57.25
C ALA A 509 21.79 29.45 -56.34
N LYS A 510 20.64 30.17 -56.33
CA LYS A 510 20.45 31.37 -55.50
C LYS A 510 20.54 31.09 -53.99
N PRO A 511 19.77 30.16 -53.42
CA PRO A 511 19.94 29.74 -52.04
C PRO A 511 21.37 29.28 -51.75
N ILE A 512 21.97 28.49 -52.65
CA ILE A 512 23.31 27.93 -52.45
C ILE A 512 24.36 29.04 -52.30
N TYR A 513 24.42 30.03 -53.21
CA TYR A 513 25.38 31.15 -53.05
C TYR A 513 25.13 31.92 -51.75
N TYR A 514 23.86 32.14 -51.41
CA TYR A 514 23.49 32.98 -50.28
C TYR A 514 23.85 32.30 -48.96
N PHE A 515 23.49 31.02 -48.80
CA PHE A 515 23.82 30.22 -47.62
C PHE A 515 25.33 29.98 -47.49
N SER A 516 26.02 29.69 -48.59
CA SER A 516 27.48 29.47 -48.57
C SER A 516 28.26 30.68 -48.07
N ALA A 517 27.86 31.91 -48.44
CA ALA A 517 28.51 33.13 -47.96
C ALA A 517 28.02 33.61 -46.57
N THR A 518 26.93 33.05 -46.06
CA THR A 518 26.30 33.52 -44.81
C THR A 518 27.09 33.12 -43.57
N ASN A 519 27.62 31.89 -43.53
CA ASN A 519 28.42 31.42 -42.40
C ASN A 519 29.65 32.31 -42.18
N TYR A 520 30.37 32.61 -43.27
CA TYR A 520 31.49 33.53 -43.27
C TYR A 520 31.10 34.93 -42.76
N LYS A 521 30.01 35.52 -43.27
CA LYS A 521 29.55 36.86 -42.86
C LYS A 521 29.18 36.93 -41.38
N ILE A 522 28.56 35.88 -40.85
CA ILE A 522 28.18 35.80 -39.43
C ILE A 522 29.44 35.71 -38.56
N ILE A 523 30.35 34.77 -38.86
CA ILE A 523 31.58 34.58 -38.08
C ILE A 523 32.48 35.82 -38.17
N SER A 524 32.62 36.42 -39.35
CA SER A 524 33.36 37.66 -39.57
C SER A 524 32.80 38.82 -38.72
N LYS A 525 31.47 38.98 -38.64
CA LYS A 525 30.83 39.97 -37.76
C LYS A 525 31.03 39.69 -36.28
N VAL A 526 31.02 38.40 -35.88
CA VAL A 526 31.30 38.02 -34.49
C VAL A 526 32.74 38.35 -34.15
N PHE A 527 33.69 37.96 -34.99
CA PHE A 527 35.13 38.25 -34.84
C PHE A 527 35.45 39.74 -34.79
N ASP A 528 34.76 40.57 -35.58
CA ASP A 528 34.85 42.03 -35.52
C ASP A 528 34.45 42.59 -34.14
N LYS A 529 33.42 42.01 -33.52
CA LYS A 529 32.86 42.46 -32.23
C LYS A 529 33.65 41.96 -31.03
N ILE A 530 34.22 40.76 -31.12
CA ILE A 530 34.99 40.13 -30.04
C ILE A 530 36.49 40.42 -30.15
N ASP A 531 36.91 41.24 -31.11
CA ASP A 531 38.32 41.61 -31.27
C ASP A 531 38.78 42.50 -30.10
N ILE A 532 39.55 41.90 -29.19
CA ILE A 532 39.98 42.53 -27.94
C ILE A 532 41.42 43.08 -28.06
N LEU A 533 42.21 42.57 -29.02
CA LEU A 533 43.60 42.97 -29.26
C LEU A 533 43.69 44.02 -30.37
N LYS A 534 44.23 45.19 -30.02
CA LYS A 534 44.63 46.22 -30.99
C LYS A 534 46.16 46.24 -31.10
N GLY A 535 46.75 45.21 -31.71
CA GLY A 535 48.20 45.02 -31.89
C GLY A 535 48.75 43.74 -31.25
N ARG A 536 50.05 43.48 -31.39
CA ARG A 536 50.70 42.25 -30.88
C ARG A 536 50.60 42.15 -29.36
N TRP A 537 50.42 40.92 -28.87
CA TRP A 537 50.37 40.61 -27.44
C TRP A 537 51.56 41.19 -26.64
N VAL A 538 52.76 41.09 -27.22
CA VAL A 538 54.01 41.54 -26.59
C VAL A 538 53.99 43.04 -26.28
N ASP A 539 53.33 43.82 -27.13
CA ASP A 539 53.32 45.29 -27.10
C ASP A 539 52.28 45.86 -26.11
N LEU A 540 51.46 45.02 -25.46
CA LEU A 540 50.42 45.47 -24.53
C LEU A 540 50.94 45.82 -23.12
N PRO A 541 50.37 46.84 -22.44
CA PRO A 541 50.58 47.11 -21.03
C PRO A 541 50.13 45.96 -20.12
N GLN A 542 50.77 45.78 -18.96
CA GLN A 542 50.54 44.65 -18.05
C GLN A 542 49.08 44.47 -17.62
N LYS A 543 48.36 45.55 -17.32
CA LYS A 543 46.92 45.49 -16.97
C LYS A 543 46.04 45.03 -18.14
N ARG A 544 46.36 45.45 -19.38
CA ARG A 544 45.62 45.05 -20.58
C ARG A 544 45.92 43.60 -20.97
N LYS A 545 47.15 43.13 -20.76
CA LYS A 545 47.52 41.71 -20.91
C LYS A 545 46.65 40.82 -20.01
N ILE A 546 46.51 41.15 -18.73
CA ILE A 546 45.69 40.33 -17.80
C ILE A 546 44.23 40.23 -18.27
N ILE A 547 43.60 41.36 -18.62
CA ILE A 547 42.20 41.38 -19.07
C ILE A 547 42.03 40.58 -20.37
N ALA A 548 42.92 40.80 -21.35
CA ALA A 548 42.88 40.08 -22.61
C ALA A 548 43.13 38.57 -22.42
N SER A 549 43.99 38.16 -21.49
CA SER A 549 44.19 36.75 -21.13
C SER A 549 42.93 36.13 -20.55
N ILE A 550 42.24 36.83 -19.63
CA ILE A 550 41.01 36.33 -19.00
C ILE A 550 39.91 36.17 -20.04
N LEU A 551 39.68 37.18 -20.88
CA LEU A 551 38.63 37.14 -21.91
C LEU A 551 38.92 36.06 -22.96
N MET A 552 40.16 35.95 -23.42
CA MET A 552 40.56 34.90 -24.37
C MET A 552 40.54 33.51 -23.75
N GLY A 553 40.87 33.37 -22.47
CA GLY A 553 40.73 32.13 -21.70
C GLY A 553 39.27 31.69 -21.61
N PHE A 554 38.36 32.62 -21.28
CA PHE A 554 36.92 32.36 -21.26
C PHE A 554 36.39 31.99 -22.65
N TRP A 555 36.83 32.70 -23.70
CA TRP A 555 36.46 32.40 -25.09
C TRP A 555 36.91 31.01 -25.53
N MET A 556 38.16 30.63 -25.23
CA MET A 556 38.69 29.29 -25.51
C MET A 556 37.94 28.22 -24.71
N PHE A 557 37.65 28.47 -23.43
CA PHE A 557 36.84 27.57 -22.60
C PHE A 557 35.45 27.38 -23.20
N PHE A 558 34.76 28.47 -23.59
CA PHE A 558 33.44 28.41 -24.19
C PHE A 558 33.43 27.60 -25.49
N ILE A 559 34.42 27.79 -26.37
CA ILE A 559 34.55 27.01 -27.61
C ILE A 559 34.78 25.52 -27.31
N LEU A 560 35.66 25.19 -26.36
CA LEU A 560 35.92 23.81 -25.96
C LEU A 560 34.70 23.17 -25.30
N PHE A 561 33.92 23.95 -24.54
CA PHE A 561 32.68 23.50 -23.95
C PHE A 561 31.62 23.21 -25.02
N ILE A 562 31.44 24.09 -26.01
CA ILE A 562 30.53 23.83 -27.14
C ILE A 562 30.96 22.59 -27.92
N ASP A 563 32.25 22.42 -28.17
CA ASP A 563 32.79 21.21 -28.78
C ASP A 563 32.44 19.96 -27.94
N LEU A 564 32.63 20.01 -26.62
CA LEU A 564 32.27 18.91 -25.72
C LEU A 564 30.77 18.60 -25.78
N VAL A 565 29.91 19.62 -25.82
CA VAL A 565 28.45 19.46 -25.95
C VAL A 565 28.11 18.81 -27.29
N ILE A 566 28.68 19.27 -28.41
CA ILE A 566 28.46 18.65 -29.73
C ILE A 566 28.91 17.19 -29.72
N LYS A 567 30.06 16.90 -29.11
CA LYS A 567 30.57 15.53 -28.98
C LYS A 567 29.62 14.66 -28.17
N PHE A 568 29.09 15.19 -27.06
CA PHE A 568 28.09 14.50 -26.26
C PHE A 568 26.80 14.25 -27.04
N LEU A 569 26.30 15.24 -27.80
CA LEU A 569 25.13 15.07 -28.65
C LEU A 569 25.35 13.98 -29.71
N ASN A 570 26.52 13.95 -30.36
CA ASN A 570 26.86 12.90 -31.33
C ASN A 570 26.91 11.51 -30.67
N ALA A 571 27.52 11.41 -29.48
CA ALA A 571 27.55 10.18 -28.70
C ALA A 571 26.16 9.75 -28.21
N LEU A 572 25.29 10.69 -27.87
CA LEU A 572 23.91 10.45 -27.52
C LEU A 572 23.11 9.93 -28.72
N THR A 573 23.27 10.56 -29.90
CA THR A 573 22.66 10.08 -31.15
C THR A 573 23.12 8.65 -31.47
N LEU A 574 24.41 8.36 -31.31
CA LEU A 574 24.94 7.01 -31.48
C LEU A 574 24.29 6.03 -30.51
N SER A 575 24.18 6.41 -29.24
CA SER A 575 23.56 5.60 -28.19
C SER A 575 22.08 5.32 -28.44
N ILE A 576 21.29 6.34 -28.80
CA ILE A 576 19.88 6.20 -29.16
C ILE A 576 19.73 5.24 -30.33
N ASN A 577 20.46 5.48 -31.43
CA ASN A 577 20.37 4.65 -32.63
C ASN A 577 20.74 3.19 -32.32
N THR A 578 21.83 2.99 -31.59
CA THR A 578 22.29 1.66 -31.20
C THR A 578 21.24 0.93 -30.35
N PHE A 579 20.68 1.61 -29.35
CA PHE A 579 19.68 1.03 -28.44
C PHE A 579 18.39 0.65 -29.16
N THR A 580 17.87 1.49 -30.06
CA THR A 580 16.56 1.29 -30.70
C THR A 580 16.62 0.35 -31.91
N THR A 581 17.75 0.27 -32.60
CA THR A 581 17.88 -0.50 -33.85
C THR A 581 18.64 -1.81 -33.68
N LEU A 582 18.93 -2.24 -32.44
CA LEU A 582 19.79 -3.40 -32.16
C LEU A 582 21.24 -3.23 -32.69
N GLY A 583 21.64 -1.99 -33.02
CA GLY A 583 22.86 -1.72 -33.77
C GLY A 583 22.80 -2.13 -35.26
N PHE A 584 21.62 -2.40 -35.83
CA PHE A 584 21.47 -2.59 -37.28
C PHE A 584 21.61 -1.25 -38.01
N GLY A 585 22.56 -1.17 -38.94
CA GLY A 585 22.91 0.01 -39.72
C GLY A 585 24.43 0.18 -39.86
N GLU A 586 24.89 1.20 -40.59
CA GLU A 586 26.32 1.57 -40.56
C GLU A 586 26.68 2.12 -39.18
N ILE A 587 27.22 1.26 -38.29
CA ILE A 587 27.75 1.70 -37.01
C ILE A 587 29.00 2.57 -37.30
N PRO A 588 28.98 3.88 -36.97
CA PRO A 588 30.04 4.84 -37.32
C PRO A 588 31.32 4.68 -36.48
N THR A 589 31.58 3.48 -35.94
CA THR A 589 32.71 3.20 -35.05
C THR A 589 33.43 1.93 -35.47
N LYS A 590 34.75 1.88 -35.22
CA LYS A 590 35.62 0.75 -35.55
C LYS A 590 36.33 0.25 -34.28
N GLY A 591 36.63 -1.05 -34.21
CA GLY A 591 37.33 -1.66 -33.07
C GLY A 591 36.43 -1.85 -31.85
N ILE A 592 36.99 -1.70 -30.64
CA ILE A 592 36.32 -1.94 -29.35
C ILE A 592 34.95 -1.22 -29.21
N PRO A 593 34.80 0.07 -29.60
CA PRO A 593 33.51 0.77 -29.48
C PRO A 593 32.38 0.12 -30.28
N ARG A 594 32.70 -0.59 -31.37
CA ARG A 594 31.70 -1.30 -32.16
C ARG A 594 31.09 -2.48 -31.40
N TYR A 595 31.88 -3.19 -30.60
CA TYR A 595 31.37 -4.28 -29.75
C TYR A 595 30.50 -3.74 -28.61
N LEU A 596 30.85 -2.58 -28.04
CA LEU A 596 30.02 -1.90 -27.06
C LEU A 596 28.66 -1.51 -27.66
N CYS A 597 28.65 -1.04 -28.91
CA CYS A 597 27.41 -0.79 -29.63
C CYS A 597 26.56 -2.06 -29.78
N VAL A 598 27.16 -3.18 -30.19
CA VAL A 598 26.42 -4.46 -30.30
C VAL A 598 25.82 -4.90 -28.96
N ILE A 599 26.59 -4.79 -27.87
CA ILE A 599 26.11 -5.12 -26.52
C ILE A 599 24.95 -4.22 -26.11
N GLN A 600 25.07 -2.90 -26.31
CA GLN A 600 23.98 -1.98 -26.03
C GLN A 600 22.74 -2.28 -26.88
N GLY A 601 22.91 -2.60 -28.16
CA GLY A 601 21.82 -2.97 -29.05
C GLY A 601 21.07 -4.21 -28.57
N PHE A 602 21.80 -5.23 -28.10
CA PHE A 602 21.20 -6.41 -27.48
C PHE A 602 20.44 -6.09 -26.19
N ILE A 603 20.99 -5.22 -25.33
CA ILE A 603 20.31 -4.75 -24.12
C ILE A 603 19.02 -3.99 -24.50
N GLY A 604 19.11 -3.08 -25.47
CA GLY A 604 17.97 -2.29 -25.94
C GLY A 604 16.87 -3.15 -26.55
N TRP A 605 17.23 -4.15 -27.36
CA TRP A 605 16.29 -5.15 -27.87
C TRP A 605 15.47 -5.82 -26.77
N PHE A 606 16.18 -6.31 -25.76
CA PHE A 606 15.63 -7.08 -24.67
C PHE A 606 14.70 -6.21 -23.82
N MET A 607 15.15 -5.00 -23.48
CA MET A 607 14.36 -4.00 -22.74
C MET A 607 13.12 -3.56 -23.51
N LEU A 608 13.22 -3.30 -24.81
CA LEU A 608 12.08 -2.92 -25.66
C LEU A 608 11.06 -4.05 -25.81
N SER A 609 11.52 -5.30 -25.86
CA SER A 609 10.65 -6.47 -25.90
C SER A 609 9.87 -6.61 -24.60
N ILE A 610 10.52 -6.49 -23.44
CA ILE A 610 9.83 -6.52 -22.14
C ILE A 610 8.87 -5.33 -21.98
N PHE A 611 9.29 -4.13 -22.38
CA PHE A 611 8.41 -2.96 -22.41
C PHE A 611 7.17 -3.21 -23.25
N SER A 612 7.32 -3.81 -24.44
CA SER A 612 6.20 -4.10 -25.34
C SER A 612 5.23 -5.10 -24.71
N VAL A 613 5.75 -6.16 -24.08
CA VAL A 613 4.94 -7.15 -23.35
C VAL A 613 4.22 -6.51 -22.16
N ALA A 614 4.90 -5.67 -21.39
CA ALA A 614 4.30 -4.94 -20.27
C ALA A 614 3.18 -4.00 -20.74
N LEU A 615 3.42 -3.24 -21.80
CA LEU A 615 2.43 -2.34 -22.40
C LEU A 615 1.21 -3.12 -22.93
N ILE A 616 1.43 -4.21 -23.67
CA ILE A 616 0.35 -5.07 -24.15
C ILE A 616 -0.43 -5.65 -22.97
N SER A 617 0.25 -6.12 -21.92
CA SER A 617 -0.42 -6.66 -20.73
C SER A 617 -1.26 -5.63 -19.99
N GLN A 618 -0.86 -4.35 -19.98
CA GLN A 618 -1.65 -3.26 -19.39
C GLN A 618 -2.80 -2.79 -20.29
N LEU A 619 -2.73 -3.06 -21.60
CA LEU A 619 -3.81 -2.74 -22.55
C LEU A 619 -4.88 -3.85 -22.62
N LEU A 620 -4.50 -5.09 -22.34
CA LEU A 620 -5.38 -6.26 -22.41
C LEU A 620 -6.07 -6.60 -21.07
N ASN A 621 -5.50 -6.16 -19.95
CA ASN A 621 -6.11 -6.26 -18.62
C ASN A 621 -6.82 -4.96 -18.28
#